data_AF-A0A416TB81-F1
#
_entry.id   AF-A0A416TB81-F1
#
_cell.length_a   1.000
_cell.length_b   1.000
_cell.length_c   1.000
_cell.angle_alpha   90.00
_cell.angle_beta   90.00
_cell.angle_gamma   90.00
#
_symmetry.space_group_name_H-M   'P 1'
#
loop_
_entity.id
_entity.type
_entity.pdbx_description
1 polymer ?
#
loop_
_entity_poly.entity_id
_entity_poly.type
_entity_poly.pdbx_seq_one_letter_code
_entity_poly.pdbx_strand_id
1 'polypeptide(L)'
;MRKLKDLFLISVVLLLVSCSMSAKSDKNETGGVAAQGEVVVLNKADFLTKVYNYEKNQSEWVYEGTKPCIVDFYADWCGPCKKVSPILKELAGEYKNDIIIYKINVDNEKELAAAFGIQSIPTLLFIPAKGKPQIAQGALSKEQFVEQINGFLLGKK
;
A
#
# COMPACT_ATOMS: atom_id res chain seq x y z
N MET A 1 11.61 -20.46 -64.18
CA MET A 1 10.62 -19.92 -65.13
C MET A 1 10.04 -18.64 -64.56
N ARG A 2 10.52 -17.50 -65.06
CA ARG A 2 10.10 -16.14 -64.66
C ARG A 2 8.88 -15.74 -65.51
N LYS A 3 7.81 -15.27 -64.87
CA LYS A 3 6.71 -14.50 -65.49
C LYS A 3 6.69 -13.20 -64.69
N LEU A 4 7.21 -12.05 -65.12
CA LEU A 4 7.02 -11.29 -66.35
C LEU A 4 5.52 -11.11 -66.67
N LYS A 5 4.92 -10.08 -66.08
CA LYS A 5 4.70 -8.82 -66.79
C LYS A 5 4.09 -7.79 -65.83
N ASP A 6 4.88 -6.75 -65.61
CA ASP A 6 4.43 -5.45 -65.14
C ASP A 6 3.26 -4.93 -65.98
N LEU A 7 2.49 -4.01 -65.39
CA LEU A 7 1.99 -2.77 -66.00
C LEU A 7 0.55 -2.48 -65.53
N PHE A 8 0.42 -1.86 -64.36
CA PHE A 8 -0.51 -0.74 -64.24
C PHE A 8 0.08 0.31 -63.29
N LEU A 9 0.74 1.24 -63.97
CA LEU A 9 1.20 2.54 -63.51
C LEU A 9 -0.03 3.41 -63.18
N ILE A 10 0.11 4.31 -62.19
CA ILE A 10 -0.50 5.66 -62.07
C ILE A 10 -1.34 5.94 -60.79
N SER A 11 -0.86 6.99 -60.10
CA SER A 11 -1.55 7.96 -59.22
C SER A 11 -1.91 7.50 -57.81
N VAL A 12 -1.15 7.89 -56.79
CA VAL A 12 -1.30 9.17 -56.05
C VAL A 12 -2.75 9.39 -55.61
N VAL A 13 -3.06 9.11 -54.34
CA VAL A 13 -3.83 10.02 -53.47
C VAL A 13 -3.30 9.89 -52.04
N LEU A 14 -2.76 11.01 -51.58
CA LEU A 14 -2.47 11.39 -50.21
C LEU A 14 -3.78 11.42 -49.40
N LEU A 15 -3.94 10.57 -48.39
CA LEU A 15 -4.93 10.79 -47.32
C LEU A 15 -4.26 10.62 -45.97
N LEU A 16 -3.92 11.78 -45.40
CA LEU A 16 -3.57 11.99 -44.01
C LEU A 16 -4.82 11.71 -43.17
N VAL A 17 -4.92 10.52 -42.58
CA VAL A 17 -5.89 10.26 -41.52
C VAL A 17 -5.15 10.32 -40.19
N SER A 18 -5.15 11.51 -39.60
CA SER A 18 -4.88 11.73 -38.19
C SER A 18 -6.00 11.07 -37.39
N CYS A 19 -5.73 9.92 -36.78
CA CYS A 19 -6.57 9.38 -35.70
C CYS A 19 -5.93 9.69 -34.36
N SER A 20 -6.65 10.52 -33.62
CA SER A 20 -6.43 10.94 -32.25
C SER A 20 -6.26 9.76 -31.29
N MET A 21 -5.29 9.91 -30.38
CA MET A 21 -5.31 9.54 -28.96
C MET A 21 -6.22 8.36 -28.53
N SER A 22 -5.59 7.23 -28.22
CA SER A 22 -6.02 6.33 -27.15
C SER A 22 -4.83 5.62 -26.55
N ALA A 23 -4.10 6.32 -25.67
CA ALA A 23 -3.27 5.66 -24.68
C ALA A 23 -4.19 5.24 -23.53
N LYS A 24 -4.80 4.07 -23.68
CA LYS A 24 -5.48 3.36 -22.60
C LYS A 24 -4.39 2.89 -21.63
N SER A 25 -4.16 3.65 -20.57
CA SER A 25 -3.32 3.21 -19.46
C SER A 25 -4.12 2.24 -18.60
N ASP A 26 -4.40 1.05 -19.14
CA ASP A 26 -4.63 -0.12 -18.31
C ASP A 26 -3.26 -0.59 -17.81
N LYS A 27 -2.97 -0.30 -16.54
CA LYS A 27 -1.98 -1.06 -15.78
C LYS A 27 -2.68 -1.64 -14.57
N ASN A 28 -3.33 -2.77 -14.81
CA ASN A 28 -3.54 -3.78 -13.79
C ASN A 28 -2.46 -4.86 -14.00
N GLU A 29 -1.39 -4.78 -13.23
CA GLU A 29 -0.42 -5.86 -13.00
C GLU A 29 -0.07 -5.82 -11.50
N THR A 30 -0.63 -6.74 -10.72
CA THR A 30 0.06 -7.90 -10.13
C THR A 30 1.42 -7.58 -9.48
N GLY A 31 1.50 -7.74 -8.16
CA GLY A 31 2.77 -8.03 -7.46
C GLY A 31 3.75 -6.87 -7.30
N GLY A 32 3.31 -5.74 -6.73
CA GLY A 32 4.19 -4.61 -6.44
C GLY A 32 4.94 -4.74 -5.12
N VAL A 33 6.27 -4.82 -5.18
CA VAL A 33 7.17 -4.49 -4.07
C VAL A 33 6.72 -3.14 -3.50
N ALA A 34 6.46 -3.06 -2.19
CA ALA A 34 6.11 -1.81 -1.52
C ALA A 34 7.10 -0.71 -1.93
N ALA A 35 6.59 0.36 -2.56
CA ALA A 35 7.42 1.50 -2.94
C ALA A 35 8.08 2.05 -1.67
N GLN A 36 9.41 1.93 -1.57
CA GLN A 36 10.11 2.31 -0.35
C GLN A 36 9.96 3.81 -0.13
N GLY A 37 9.46 4.21 1.04
CA GLY A 37 9.30 5.61 1.40
C GLY A 37 7.89 6.18 1.25
N GLU A 38 6.90 5.35 0.89
CA GLU A 38 5.51 5.76 0.77
C GLU A 38 4.58 4.97 1.69
N VAL A 39 3.42 5.55 1.99
CA VAL A 39 2.36 4.87 2.73
C VAL A 39 1.58 3.98 1.76
N VAL A 40 1.60 2.67 2.02
CA VAL A 40 1.00 1.67 1.13
C VAL A 40 -0.41 1.31 1.61
N VAL A 41 -1.39 1.41 0.71
CA VAL A 41 -2.76 0.95 1.00
C VAL A 41 -2.79 -0.58 0.95
N LEU A 42 -3.32 -1.22 1.98
CA LEU A 42 -3.53 -2.67 2.01
C LEU A 42 -5.03 -3.01 1.98
N ASN A 43 -5.33 -4.08 1.25
CA ASN A 43 -6.59 -4.83 1.37
C ASN A 43 -6.35 -6.11 2.20
N LYS A 44 -7.42 -6.88 2.47
CA LYS A 44 -7.33 -8.14 3.21
C LYS A 44 -6.34 -9.14 2.60
N ALA A 45 -6.36 -9.35 1.29
CA ALA A 45 -5.49 -10.34 0.64
C ALA A 45 -3.99 -9.99 0.81
N ASP A 46 -3.66 -8.71 0.62
CA ASP A 46 -2.31 -8.21 0.84
C ASP A 46 -1.92 -8.25 2.32
N PHE A 47 -2.85 -7.95 3.24
CA PHE A 47 -2.60 -8.06 4.67
C PHE A 47 -2.24 -9.51 5.08
N LEU A 48 -2.99 -10.49 4.58
CA LEU A 48 -2.76 -11.91 4.87
C LEU A 48 -1.43 -12.45 4.33
N THR A 49 -0.81 -11.78 3.37
CA THR A 49 0.44 -12.22 2.75
C THR A 49 1.65 -11.37 3.15
N LYS A 50 1.44 -10.11 3.52
CA LYS A 50 2.52 -9.16 3.84
C LYS A 50 2.63 -8.86 5.34
N VAL A 51 1.58 -9.10 6.12
CA VAL A 51 1.51 -8.73 7.54
C VAL A 51 1.22 -9.93 8.42
N TYR A 52 0.00 -10.47 8.39
CA TYR A 52 -0.39 -11.58 9.26
C TYR A 52 -1.52 -12.40 8.66
N ASN A 53 -1.26 -13.68 8.42
CA ASN A 53 -2.26 -14.63 7.96
C ASN A 53 -3.06 -15.22 9.13
N TYR A 54 -4.08 -14.51 9.60
CA TYR A 54 -4.95 -15.02 10.68
C TYR A 54 -5.84 -16.19 10.26
N GLU A 55 -6.00 -16.43 8.96
CA GLU A 55 -6.76 -17.59 8.46
C GLU A 55 -5.97 -18.89 8.64
N LYS A 56 -4.64 -18.83 8.47
CA LYS A 56 -3.72 -19.95 8.69
C LYS A 56 -3.28 -20.08 10.14
N ASN A 57 -3.03 -18.96 10.81
CA ASN A 57 -2.51 -18.92 12.17
C ASN A 57 -3.57 -18.28 13.08
N GLN A 58 -4.45 -19.07 13.69
CA GLN A 58 -5.56 -18.54 14.49
C GLN A 58 -5.19 -18.29 15.96
N SER A 59 -4.23 -19.07 16.50
CA SER A 59 -3.85 -19.06 17.91
C SER A 59 -2.60 -18.23 18.21
N GLU A 60 -1.81 -17.90 17.19
CA GLU A 60 -0.48 -17.33 17.36
C GLU A 60 -0.23 -16.21 16.38
N TRP A 61 0.42 -15.14 16.85
CA TRP A 61 0.88 -14.07 15.97
C TRP A 61 2.13 -14.52 15.19
N VAL A 62 2.00 -14.61 13.86
CA VAL A 62 3.11 -14.92 12.96
C VAL A 62 3.23 -13.78 11.95
N TYR A 63 4.26 -12.96 12.10
CA TYR A 63 4.49 -11.85 11.18
C TYR A 63 5.09 -12.34 9.86
N GLU A 64 4.45 -11.99 8.74
CA GLU A 64 4.86 -12.38 7.38
C GLU A 64 5.92 -11.42 6.77
N GLY A 65 6.05 -10.22 7.34
CA GLY A 65 6.95 -9.19 6.81
C GLY A 65 8.40 -9.31 7.28
N THR A 66 9.31 -8.65 6.57
CA THR A 66 10.75 -8.66 6.88
C THR A 66 11.24 -7.41 7.64
N LYS A 67 10.51 -6.30 7.53
CA LYS A 67 10.79 -5.05 8.25
C LYS A 67 9.68 -4.78 9.27
N PRO A 68 9.96 -4.12 10.40
CA PRO A 68 8.90 -3.59 11.26
C PRO A 68 7.93 -2.71 10.46
N CYS A 69 6.67 -2.66 10.85
CA CYS A 69 5.71 -1.82 10.17
C CYS A 69 4.69 -1.16 11.10
N ILE A 70 4.03 -0.14 10.58
CA ILE A 70 2.85 0.50 11.17
C ILE A 70 1.67 0.22 10.25
N VAL A 71 0.51 -0.13 10.80
CA VAL A 71 -0.75 -0.20 10.06
C VAL A 71 -1.73 0.82 10.65
N ASP A 72 -2.16 1.78 9.83
CA ASP A 72 -3.19 2.76 10.16
C ASP A 72 -4.56 2.30 9.67
N PHE A 73 -5.42 1.89 10.61
CA PHE A 73 -6.84 1.63 10.33
C PHE A 73 -7.60 2.96 10.35
N TYR A 74 -8.08 3.39 9.19
CA TYR A 74 -8.65 4.72 8.98
C TYR A 74 -9.95 4.66 8.15
N ALA A 75 -10.60 5.81 7.99
CA ALA A 75 -11.64 6.05 6.99
C ALA A 75 -11.53 7.47 6.41
N ASP A 76 -12.08 7.70 5.22
CA ASP A 76 -11.95 8.99 4.52
C ASP A 76 -12.75 10.13 5.19
N TRP A 77 -13.80 9.79 5.92
CA TRP A 77 -14.62 10.74 6.69
C TRP A 77 -14.04 11.07 8.07
N CYS A 78 -13.01 10.34 8.51
CA CYS A 78 -12.43 10.49 9.85
C CYS A 78 -11.57 11.77 9.95
N GLY A 79 -12.04 12.74 10.73
CA GLY A 79 -11.34 14.00 11.00
C GLY A 79 -9.93 13.82 11.59
N PRO A 80 -9.76 13.06 12.69
CA PRO A 80 -8.43 12.82 13.28
C PRO A 80 -7.47 12.09 12.32
N CYS A 81 -7.97 11.13 11.53
CA CYS A 81 -7.18 10.40 10.54
C CYS A 81 -6.55 11.32 9.49
N LYS A 82 -7.26 12.39 9.09
CA LYS A 82 -6.74 13.41 8.17
C LYS A 82 -5.55 14.18 8.74
N LYS A 83 -5.44 14.31 10.06
CA LYS A 83 -4.27 14.91 10.73
C LYS A 83 -3.09 13.93 10.82
N VAL A 84 -3.38 12.65 11.03
CA VAL A 84 -2.36 11.58 11.12
C VAL A 84 -1.74 11.27 9.76
N SER A 85 -2.54 11.26 8.68
CA SER A 85 -2.08 10.88 7.34
C SER A 85 -0.84 11.64 6.82
N PRO A 86 -0.72 12.98 6.92
CA PRO A 86 0.49 13.68 6.49
C PRO A 86 1.72 13.33 7.34
N ILE A 87 1.54 13.07 8.65
CA ILE A 87 2.62 12.67 9.54
C ILE A 87 3.17 11.30 9.13
N LEU A 88 2.28 10.33 8.90
CA LEU A 88 2.67 8.99 8.42
C LEU A 88 3.35 9.05 7.05
N LYS A 89 2.91 9.95 6.16
CA LYS A 89 3.57 10.15 4.86
C LYS A 89 5.00 10.67 5.01
N GLU A 90 5.23 11.63 5.89
CA GLU A 90 6.55 12.16 6.19
C GLU A 90 7.46 11.08 6.79
N LEU A 91 6.96 10.36 7.80
CA LEU A 91 7.70 9.28 8.46
C LEU A 91 8.00 8.11 7.53
N ALA A 92 7.11 7.80 6.58
CA ALA A 92 7.39 6.79 5.56
C ALA A 92 8.65 7.17 4.78
N GLY A 93 8.78 8.44 4.39
CA GLY A 93 9.97 8.97 3.71
C GLY A 93 11.22 8.98 4.59
N GLU A 94 11.11 9.47 5.83
CA GLU A 94 12.22 9.54 6.80
C GLU A 94 12.79 8.14 7.11
N TYR A 95 11.92 7.14 7.33
CA TYR A 95 12.28 5.79 7.74
C TYR A 95 12.16 4.76 6.61
N LYS A 96 12.24 5.19 5.34
CA LYS A 96 12.03 4.36 4.14
C LYS A 96 12.83 3.05 4.09
N ASN A 97 13.98 3.04 4.75
CA ASN A 97 14.86 1.88 4.82
C ASN A 97 14.63 1.01 6.06
N ASP A 98 14.04 1.56 7.11
CA ASP A 98 13.95 0.94 8.43
C ASP A 98 12.59 0.28 8.69
N ILE A 99 11.49 0.93 8.28
CA ILE A 99 10.13 0.45 8.51
C ILE A 99 9.28 0.54 7.24
N ILE A 100 8.12 -0.10 7.26
CA ILE A 100 7.07 0.10 6.24
C ILE A 100 5.84 0.71 6.92
N ILE A 101 5.15 1.62 6.24
CA ILE A 101 3.91 2.19 6.73
C ILE A 101 2.77 1.79 5.80
N TYR A 102 1.78 1.14 6.37
CA TYR A 102 0.57 0.69 5.71
C TYR A 102 -0.64 1.47 6.21
N LYS A 103 -1.68 1.51 5.38
CA LYS A 103 -3.00 1.99 5.78
C LYS A 103 -4.11 1.11 5.24
N ILE A 104 -5.18 0.98 6.01
CA ILE A 104 -6.32 0.12 5.72
C ILE A 104 -7.59 0.93 5.92
N ASN A 105 -8.37 1.05 4.86
CA ASN A 105 -9.66 1.72 4.95
C ASN A 105 -10.70 0.75 5.51
N VAL A 106 -11.24 1.03 6.70
CA VAL A 106 -12.16 0.13 7.40
C VAL A 106 -13.52 0.02 6.72
N ASP A 107 -13.92 1.00 5.90
CA ASP A 107 -15.17 0.94 5.13
C ASP A 107 -15.06 -0.06 3.97
N ASN A 108 -13.86 -0.18 3.39
CA ASN A 108 -13.57 -1.12 2.30
C ASN A 108 -13.24 -2.51 2.84
N GLU A 109 -12.53 -2.59 3.97
CA GLU A 109 -11.98 -3.84 4.52
C GLU A 109 -12.68 -4.24 5.83
N LYS A 110 -14.02 -4.29 5.80
CA LYS A 110 -14.87 -4.51 6.99
C LYS A 110 -14.57 -5.81 7.75
N GLU A 111 -14.34 -6.89 7.01
CA GLU A 111 -14.03 -8.19 7.61
C GLU A 111 -12.69 -8.15 8.36
N LEU A 112 -11.68 -7.53 7.75
CA LEU A 112 -10.37 -7.36 8.37
C LEU A 112 -10.46 -6.46 9.61
N ALA A 113 -11.18 -5.35 9.51
CA ALA A 113 -11.43 -4.47 10.66
C ALA A 113 -12.14 -5.22 11.80
N ALA A 114 -13.13 -6.06 11.49
CA ALA A 114 -13.83 -6.89 12.47
C ALA A 114 -12.92 -7.94 13.11
N ALA A 115 -12.08 -8.62 12.32
CA ALA A 115 -11.13 -9.63 12.82
C ALA A 115 -10.13 -9.05 13.83
N PHE A 116 -9.76 -7.78 13.67
CA PHE A 116 -8.90 -7.05 14.61
C PHE A 116 -9.66 -6.28 15.68
N GLY A 117 -10.98 -6.38 15.73
CA GLY A 117 -11.82 -5.71 16.72
C GLY A 117 -11.72 -4.18 16.65
N ILE A 118 -11.54 -3.60 15.47
CA ILE A 118 -11.43 -2.15 15.30
C ILE A 118 -12.78 -1.49 15.62
N GLN A 119 -12.87 -0.85 16.78
CA GLN A 119 -14.08 -0.14 17.25
C GLN A 119 -13.99 1.38 17.09
N SER A 120 -12.78 1.92 16.89
CA SER A 120 -12.53 3.35 16.75
C SER A 120 -11.42 3.60 15.76
N ILE A 121 -11.44 4.77 15.12
CA ILE A 121 -10.44 5.19 14.15
C ILE A 121 -9.92 6.61 14.46
N PRO A 122 -8.63 6.89 14.21
CA PRO A 122 -7.63 5.93 13.75
C PRO A 122 -7.27 4.93 14.85
N THR A 123 -6.98 3.69 14.44
CA THR A 123 -6.33 2.69 15.29
C THR A 123 -5.01 2.33 14.63
N LEU A 124 -3.92 2.44 15.38
CA LEU A 124 -2.56 2.27 14.90
C LEU A 124 -2.00 0.97 15.47
N LEU A 125 -1.57 0.07 14.59
CA LEU A 125 -0.91 -1.17 14.96
C LEU A 125 0.59 -1.05 14.67
N PHE A 126 1.41 -1.14 15.71
CA PHE A 126 2.86 -1.15 15.63
C PHE A 126 3.34 -2.60 15.66
N ILE A 127 4.04 -3.02 14.62
CA ILE A 127 4.46 -4.42 14.43
C ILE A 127 5.99 -4.47 14.38
N PRO A 128 6.67 -4.95 15.43
CA PRO A 128 8.11 -5.15 15.40
C PRO A 128 8.45 -6.34 14.50
N ALA A 129 9.68 -6.40 13.98
CA ALA A 129 10.13 -7.55 13.19
C ALA A 129 10.15 -8.86 13.99
N LYS A 130 10.21 -8.78 15.33
CA LYS A 130 10.14 -9.92 16.25
C LYS A 130 9.30 -9.55 17.46
N GLY A 131 8.45 -10.48 17.89
CA GLY A 131 7.56 -10.29 19.04
C GLY A 131 6.12 -10.01 18.62
N LYS A 132 5.31 -9.57 19.58
CA LYS A 132 3.89 -9.28 19.39
C LYS A 132 3.70 -7.79 19.06
N PRO A 133 2.66 -7.45 18.28
CA PRO A 133 2.37 -6.07 17.95
C PRO A 133 1.76 -5.31 19.14
N GLN A 134 1.79 -3.99 19.08
CA GLN A 134 1.16 -3.08 20.02
C GLN A 134 0.10 -2.22 19.33
N ILE A 135 -0.97 -1.91 20.04
CA ILE A 135 -2.07 -1.09 19.54
C ILE A 135 -2.05 0.26 20.26
N ALA A 136 -2.20 1.34 19.49
CA ALA A 136 -2.59 2.64 19.99
C ALA A 136 -3.92 3.07 19.36
N GLN A 137 -4.88 3.47 20.18
CA GLN A 137 -6.16 3.98 19.72
C GLN A 137 -6.14 5.50 19.73
N GLY A 138 -6.68 6.11 18.66
CA GLY A 138 -6.73 7.55 18.50
C GLY A 138 -5.52 8.12 17.75
N ALA A 139 -5.60 9.42 17.47
CA ALA A 139 -4.55 10.13 16.75
C ALA A 139 -3.33 10.37 17.65
N LEU A 140 -2.14 10.19 17.09
CA LEU A 140 -0.87 10.49 17.74
C LEU A 140 -0.21 11.73 17.10
N SER A 141 0.61 12.43 17.88
CA SER A 141 1.51 13.45 17.37
C SER A 141 2.73 12.83 16.67
N LYS A 142 3.49 13.64 15.91
CA LYS A 142 4.71 13.18 15.25
C LYS A 142 5.73 12.67 16.25
N GLU A 143 5.87 13.34 17.39
CA GLU A 143 6.81 12.99 18.46
C GLU A 143 6.47 11.61 19.03
N GLN A 144 5.19 11.34 19.29
CA GLN A 144 4.74 10.03 19.77
C GLN A 144 5.00 8.92 18.73
N PHE A 145 4.80 9.18 17.45
CA PHE A 145 5.18 8.22 16.40
C PHE A 145 6.68 7.94 16.40
N VAL A 146 7.51 8.99 16.47
CA VAL A 146 8.98 8.86 16.49
C VAL A 146 9.44 8.06 17.70
N GLU A 147 8.83 8.27 18.87
CA GLU A 147 9.09 7.48 20.07
C GLU A 147 8.76 6.00 19.87
N GLN A 148 7.58 5.68 19.34
CA GLN A 148 7.19 4.29 19.05
C GLN A 148 8.08 3.64 17.99
N ILE A 149 8.46 4.38 16.94
CA ILE A 149 9.35 3.86 15.89
C ILE A 149 10.72 3.55 16.48
N ASN A 150 11.37 4.51 17.15
CA ASN A 150 12.73 4.31 17.63
C ASN A 150 12.78 3.33 18.80
N GLY A 151 11.88 3.48 19.78
CA GLY A 151 11.88 2.66 20.98
C GLY A 151 11.35 1.25 20.75
N PHE A 152 10.14 1.12 20.19
CA PHE A 152 9.46 -0.17 20.10
C PHE A 152 9.76 -0.92 18.80
N LEU A 153 9.67 -0.26 17.63
CA LEU A 153 9.86 -0.94 16.35
C LEU A 153 11.33 -1.25 16.05
N LEU A 154 12.22 -0.29 16.34
CA LEU A 154 13.65 -0.38 16.01
C LEU A 154 14.53 -0.75 17.21
N GLY A 155 14.02 -0.66 18.44
CA GLY A 155 14.79 -0.98 19.65
C GLY A 155 16.01 -0.08 19.89
N LYS A 156 16.03 1.13 19.29
CA LYS A 156 17.06 2.14 19.52
C LYS A 156 16.81 2.73 20.92
N LYS A 157 17.65 2.33 21.88
CA LYS A 157 17.68 2.91 23.23
C LYS A 157 18.43 4.22 23.24
#